data_AF-A0A161JGC5-F1
#
_entry.id   AF-A0A161JGC5-F1
#
_cell.length_a   1.000
_cell.length_b   1.000
_cell.length_c   1.000
_cell.angle_alpha   90.00
_cell.angle_beta   90.00
_cell.angle_gamma   90.00
#
_symmetry.space_group_name_H-M   'P 1'
#
loop_
_entity.id
_entity.type
_entity.pdbx_description
1 polymer ?
#
loop_
_entity_poly.entity_id
_entity_poly.type
_entity_poly.pdbx_seq_one_letter_code
_entity_poly.pdbx_strand_id
1 'polypeptide(L)'
;MGKNLVFHIPTYTKINSTFPKPRNDNYDYWVPLINYYLPKSDTIEIHCWNEEIEIIREIKCLNINMLEMQDEKITIFKAKKICTLSDYLLNKNLDQNDNFKWFTVNLIYDGVTVFHLGHWGTEFFVPNAKERDILLIKNVIPPESNLHKY
;
A
#
# COMPACT_ATOMS: atom_id res chain seq x y z
N MET A 1 -0.10 14.77 -21.08
CA MET A 1 -1.20 14.50 -20.13
C MET A 1 -0.93 13.17 -19.45
N GLY A 2 -1.04 13.09 -18.12
CA GLY A 2 -0.98 11.81 -17.42
C GLY A 2 -2.29 11.05 -17.51
N LYS A 3 -2.28 9.78 -17.10
CA LYS A 3 -3.43 8.86 -17.15
C LYS A 3 -3.76 8.38 -15.74
N ASN A 4 -5.04 8.23 -15.44
CA ASN A 4 -5.45 7.57 -14.21
C ASN A 4 -5.42 6.05 -14.45
N LEU A 5 -4.58 5.35 -13.71
CA LEU A 5 -4.31 3.93 -13.95
C LEU A 5 -4.60 3.11 -12.71
N VAL A 6 -5.29 1.99 -12.92
CA VAL A 6 -5.51 0.95 -11.92
C VAL A 6 -4.77 -0.30 -12.36
N PHE A 7 -4.08 -0.92 -11.42
CA PHE A 7 -3.32 -2.15 -11.63
C PHE A 7 -3.85 -3.22 -10.68
N HIS A 8 -4.10 -4.42 -11.22
CA HIS A 8 -4.45 -5.59 -10.43
C HIS A 8 -3.34 -6.63 -10.54
N ILE A 9 -2.79 -7.00 -9.39
CA ILE A 9 -1.87 -8.12 -9.26
C ILE A 9 -2.69 -9.41 -9.38
N PRO A 10 -2.23 -10.43 -10.14
CA PRO A 10 -2.90 -11.71 -10.19
C PRO A 10 -2.88 -12.35 -8.80
N THR A 11 -4.05 -12.73 -8.29
CA THR A 11 -4.17 -13.29 -6.95
C THR A 11 -4.69 -14.72 -6.93
N TYR A 12 -4.53 -15.35 -5.78
CA TYR A 12 -5.28 -16.52 -5.36
C TYR A 12 -5.72 -16.33 -3.91
N THR A 13 -6.76 -17.05 -3.49
CA THR A 13 -7.21 -17.06 -2.11
C THR A 13 -7.23 -18.50 -1.63
N LYS A 14 -6.59 -18.78 -0.49
CA LYS A 14 -6.59 -20.11 0.12
C LYS A 14 -8.02 -20.50 0.51
N ILE A 15 -8.32 -21.79 0.46
CA ILE A 15 -9.60 -22.33 0.95
C ILE A 15 -9.74 -21.91 2.43
N ASN A 16 -10.89 -21.33 2.78
CA ASN A 16 -11.20 -20.75 4.09
C ASN A 16 -10.40 -19.48 4.47
N SER A 17 -9.88 -18.75 3.51
CA SER A 17 -9.32 -17.41 3.72
C SER A 17 -10.13 -16.36 2.95
N THR A 18 -10.16 -15.14 3.47
CA THR A 18 -10.64 -13.94 2.74
C THR A 18 -9.50 -13.08 2.24
N PHE A 19 -8.24 -13.49 2.48
CA PHE A 19 -7.04 -12.73 2.20
C PHE A 19 -6.48 -13.12 0.81
N PRO A 20 -6.65 -12.28 -0.23
CA PRO A 20 -6.04 -12.53 -1.53
C PRO A 20 -4.52 -12.34 -1.43
N LYS A 21 -3.78 -13.33 -1.91
CA LYS A 21 -2.32 -13.25 -2.05
C LYS A 21 -1.92 -13.15 -3.51
N PRO A 22 -0.80 -12.48 -3.84
CA PRO A 22 -0.17 -12.59 -5.15
C PRO A 22 0.03 -14.06 -5.55
N ARG A 23 -0.24 -14.41 -6.80
CA ARG A 23 -0.15 -15.80 -7.31
C ARG A 23 1.24 -16.44 -7.10
N ASN A 24 2.28 -15.62 -7.04
CA ASN A 24 3.66 -16.04 -6.80
C ASN A 24 4.07 -16.00 -5.31
N ASP A 25 3.13 -15.76 -4.40
CA ASP A 25 3.35 -15.65 -2.96
C ASP A 25 4.37 -14.57 -2.54
N ASN A 26 4.68 -13.61 -3.41
CA ASN A 26 5.64 -12.55 -3.10
C ASN A 26 5.09 -11.15 -3.36
N TYR A 27 5.62 -10.22 -2.59
CA TYR A 27 5.32 -8.79 -2.67
C TYR A 27 6.55 -8.01 -3.16
N ASP A 28 7.39 -8.60 -4.02
CA ASP A 28 8.68 -8.04 -4.43
C ASP A 28 8.53 -6.67 -5.12
N TYR A 29 7.35 -6.39 -5.67
CA TYR A 29 6.98 -5.11 -6.25
C TYR A 29 6.79 -3.99 -5.20
N TRP A 30 6.51 -4.33 -3.94
CA TRP A 30 6.19 -3.36 -2.89
C TRP A 30 7.32 -2.37 -2.65
N VAL A 31 8.52 -2.86 -2.30
CA VAL A 31 9.65 -2.01 -1.94
C VAL A 31 10.07 -1.10 -3.11
N PRO A 32 10.18 -1.56 -4.36
CA PRO A 32 10.42 -0.70 -5.52
C PRO A 32 9.36 0.38 -5.71
N LEU A 33 8.07 0.03 -5.58
CA LEU A 33 6.97 1.00 -5.73
C LEU A 33 7.04 2.07 -4.63
N ILE A 34 7.19 1.67 -3.37
CA ILE A 34 7.28 2.63 -2.26
C ILE A 34 8.52 3.50 -2.38
N ASN A 35 9.69 2.94 -2.69
CA ASN A 35 10.89 3.76 -2.91
C ASN A 35 10.71 4.80 -4.02
N TYR A 36 9.91 4.49 -5.04
CA TYR A 36 9.67 5.40 -6.15
C TYR A 36 8.60 6.48 -5.84
N TYR A 37 7.55 6.15 -5.10
CA TYR A 37 6.43 7.06 -4.83
C TYR A 37 6.55 7.83 -3.50
N LEU A 38 7.21 7.25 -2.50
CA LEU A 38 7.38 7.86 -1.19
C LEU A 38 8.11 9.22 -1.24
N PRO A 39 9.11 9.46 -2.11
CA PRO A 39 9.69 10.79 -2.28
C PRO A 39 8.70 11.84 -2.81
N LYS A 40 7.61 11.42 -3.47
CA LYS A 40 6.61 12.29 -4.09
C LYS A 40 5.45 12.66 -3.15
N SER A 41 5.44 12.15 -1.92
CA SER A 41 4.42 12.43 -0.91
C SER A 41 4.95 13.27 0.25
N ASP A 42 4.06 13.94 0.97
CA ASP A 42 4.34 14.60 2.25
C ASP A 42 3.63 13.92 3.43
N THR A 43 2.69 13.03 3.13
CA THR A 43 1.79 12.40 4.09
C THR A 43 1.61 10.92 3.73
N ILE A 44 1.56 10.09 4.77
CA ILE A 44 1.28 8.66 4.69
C ILE A 44 -0.01 8.39 5.46
N GLU A 45 -0.89 7.58 4.87
CA GLU A 45 -2.11 7.13 5.51
C GLU A 45 -2.23 5.60 5.36
N ILE A 46 -2.49 4.90 6.46
CA ILE A 46 -2.54 3.43 6.54
C ILE A 46 -3.90 3.04 7.09
N HIS A 47 -4.57 2.10 6.43
CA HIS A 47 -5.85 1.56 6.88
C HIS A 47 -5.65 0.10 7.28
N CYS A 48 -6.15 -0.25 8.46
CA CYS A 48 -6.16 -1.61 9.00
C CYS A 48 -7.59 -2.02 9.34
N TRP A 49 -7.91 -3.29 9.25
CA TRP A 49 -9.15 -3.80 9.84
C TRP A 49 -9.08 -3.70 11.36
N ASN A 50 -10.20 -3.41 12.02
CA ASN A 50 -10.24 -3.25 13.48
C ASN A 50 -9.81 -4.54 14.23
N GLU A 51 -9.98 -5.70 13.60
CA GLU A 51 -9.58 -7.01 14.10
C GLU A 51 -8.06 -7.24 14.05
N GLU A 52 -7.31 -6.44 13.29
CA GLU A 52 -5.84 -6.53 13.16
C GLU A 52 -5.13 -5.85 14.35
N ILE A 53 -5.51 -6.24 15.57
CA ILE A 53 -5.13 -5.61 16.84
C ILE A 53 -3.60 -5.50 17.00
N GLU A 54 -2.86 -6.53 16.60
CA GLU A 54 -1.39 -6.54 16.72
C GLU A 54 -0.73 -5.55 15.77
N ILE A 55 -1.25 -5.39 14.55
CA ILE A 55 -0.74 -4.41 13.57
C ILE A 55 -1.08 -2.99 14.03
N ILE A 56 -2.29 -2.77 14.54
CA ILE A 56 -2.72 -1.50 15.14
C ILE A 56 -1.80 -1.14 16.32
N ARG A 57 -1.50 -2.09 17.20
CA ARG A 57 -0.58 -1.89 18.32
C ARG A 57 0.83 -1.56 17.84
N GLU A 58 1.33 -2.28 16.84
CA GLU A 58 2.65 -2.04 16.24
C GLU A 58 2.78 -0.61 15.71
N ILE A 59 1.79 -0.11 14.97
CA ILE A 59 1.78 1.26 14.44
C ILE A 59 1.79 2.28 15.59
N LYS A 60 0.97 2.08 16.63
CA LYS A 60 0.93 2.95 17.82
C LYS A 60 2.28 2.99 18.55
N CYS A 61 2.99 1.87 18.59
CA CYS A 61 4.32 1.77 19.21
C CYS A 61 5.42 2.52 18.44
N LEU A 62 5.19 2.99 17.20
CA LEU A 62 6.12 3.88 16.51
C LEU A 62 6.31 5.23 17.24
N ASN A 63 5.38 5.59 18.13
CA ASN A 63 5.42 6.80 18.96
C ASN A 63 5.62 8.08 18.14
N ILE A 64 4.90 8.17 17.03
CA ILE A 64 4.90 9.29 16.10
C ILE A 64 3.59 10.07 16.21
N ASN A 65 3.62 11.37 15.93
CA ASN A 65 2.41 12.19 15.95
C ASN A 65 1.51 11.82 14.74
N MET A 66 0.57 10.92 14.97
CA MET A 66 -0.41 10.43 14.01
C MET A 66 -1.81 10.86 14.40
N LEU A 67 -2.59 11.26 13.41
CA LEU A 67 -4.04 11.28 13.53
C LEU A 67 -4.53 9.82 13.44
N GLU A 68 -5.25 9.38 14.46
CA GLU A 68 -5.96 8.12 14.48
C GLU A 68 -7.46 8.39 14.34
N MET A 69 -8.10 7.73 13.39
CA MET A 69 -9.54 7.77 13.19
C MET A 69 -10.04 6.32 13.12
N GLN A 70 -11.06 6.01 13.91
CA GLN A 70 -11.66 4.69 13.92
C GLN A 70 -13.09 4.78 13.36
N ASP A 71 -13.38 3.92 12.39
CA ASP A 71 -14.70 3.68 11.82
C ASP A 71 -15.20 2.28 12.26
N GLU A 72 -16.42 1.87 11.87
CA GLU A 72 -17.04 0.61 12.30
C GLU A 72 -16.16 -0.61 12.08
N LYS A 73 -15.41 -0.65 10.97
CA LYS A 73 -14.57 -1.80 10.59
C LYS A 73 -13.10 -1.49 10.39
N ILE A 74 -12.73 -0.21 10.25
CA ILE A 74 -11.38 0.19 9.85
C ILE A 74 -10.82 1.20 10.84
N THR A 75 -9.56 1.02 11.19
CA THR A 75 -8.74 2.02 11.87
C THR A 75 -7.80 2.66 10.85
N ILE A 76 -7.84 3.99 10.77
CA ILE A 76 -7.04 4.82 9.86
C ILE A 76 -5.99 5.58 10.66
N PHE A 77 -4.73 5.42 10.26
CA PHE A 77 -3.62 6.21 10.78
C PHE A 77 -3.11 7.15 9.70
N LYS A 78 -2.93 8.43 10.03
CA LYS A 78 -2.43 9.44 9.10
C LYS A 78 -1.36 10.31 9.74
N ALA A 79 -0.22 10.45 9.11
CA ALA A 79 0.86 11.31 9.58
C ALA A 79 1.67 11.92 8.44
N LYS A 80 2.35 13.03 8.77
CA LYS A 80 3.43 13.56 7.92
C LYS A 80 4.48 12.48 7.71
N LYS A 81 5.00 12.41 6.49
CA LYS A 81 6.10 11.51 6.13
C LYS A 81 7.35 11.86 6.94
N ILE A 82 7.82 10.90 7.72
CA ILE A 82 9.06 10.97 8.50
C ILE A 82 9.83 9.65 8.34
N CYS A 83 11.11 9.63 8.71
CA CYS A 83 11.98 8.46 8.53
C CYS A 83 11.42 7.20 9.20
N THR A 84 11.01 7.27 10.47
CA THR A 84 10.46 6.11 11.20
C THR A 84 9.28 5.43 10.48
N LEU A 85 8.33 6.23 9.96
CA LEU A 85 7.17 5.69 9.25
C LEU A 85 7.54 5.18 7.84
N SER A 86 8.52 5.83 7.21
CA SER A 86 9.07 5.40 5.92
C SER A 86 9.78 4.04 6.05
N ASP A 87 10.61 3.90 7.08
CA ASP A 87 11.34 2.67 7.39
C ASP A 87 10.37 1.54 7.75
N TYR A 88 9.29 1.86 8.46
CA TYR A 88 8.21 0.92 8.75
C TYR A 88 7.55 0.39 7.47
N LEU A 89 7.17 1.28 6.55
CA LEU A 89 6.61 0.88 5.26
C LEU A 89 7.56 0.00 4.45
N LEU A 90 8.85 0.34 4.42
CA LEU A 90 9.84 -0.36 3.59
C LEU A 90 10.29 -1.71 4.16
N ASN A 91 10.33 -1.86 5.49
CA ASN A 91 10.99 -2.99 6.14
C ASN A 91 10.08 -3.86 7.01
N LYS A 92 8.82 -3.44 7.25
CA LYS A 92 7.88 -4.12 8.15
C LYS A 92 6.51 -4.37 7.49
N ASN A 93 6.50 -4.58 6.19
CA ASN A 93 5.29 -4.74 5.37
C ASN A 93 4.62 -6.12 5.45
N LEU A 94 5.34 -7.15 5.91
CA LEU A 94 4.82 -8.52 6.03
C LEU A 94 4.68 -8.93 7.51
N ASP A 95 3.60 -9.66 7.81
CA ASP A 95 3.41 -10.32 9.11
C ASP A 95 4.26 -11.61 9.21
N GLN A 96 4.12 -12.32 10.34
CA GLN A 96 4.82 -13.58 10.61
C GLN A 96 4.42 -14.76 9.69
N ASN A 97 3.38 -14.61 8.87
CA ASN A 97 2.86 -15.59 7.92
C ASN A 97 3.07 -15.16 6.46
N ASP A 98 3.95 -14.18 6.22
CA ASP A 98 4.21 -13.56 4.93
C ASP A 98 2.93 -13.00 4.27
N ASN A 99 1.99 -12.51 5.08
CA ASN A 99 0.85 -11.73 4.62
C ASN A 99 1.20 -10.26 4.64
N PHE A 100 0.72 -9.51 3.66
CA PHE A 100 0.80 -8.06 3.70
C PHE A 100 -0.02 -7.49 4.85
N LYS A 101 0.58 -6.64 5.69
CA LYS A 101 -0.04 -6.22 6.96
C LYS A 101 -1.23 -5.30 6.83
N TRP A 102 -1.25 -4.44 5.80
CA TRP A 102 -2.21 -3.33 5.76
C TRP A 102 -3.24 -3.56 4.67
N PHE A 103 -4.49 -3.23 4.96
CA PHE A 103 -5.52 -3.28 3.94
C PHE A 103 -5.26 -2.24 2.85
N THR A 104 -4.93 -1.01 3.26
CA THR A 104 -4.65 0.12 2.36
C THR A 104 -3.43 0.92 2.82
N VAL A 105 -2.64 1.42 1.86
CA VAL A 105 -1.64 2.48 2.05
C VAL A 105 -1.84 3.57 1.01
N ASN A 106 -2.02 4.81 1.46
CA ASN A 106 -2.09 6.01 0.63
C ASN A 106 -0.84 6.87 0.85
N LEU A 107 -0.21 7.25 -0.26
CA LEU A 107 0.81 8.29 -0.30
C LEU A 107 0.18 9.56 -0.86
N ILE A 108 0.25 10.64 -0.09
CA ILE A 108 -0.48 11.88 -0.34
C ILE A 108 0.52 13.05 -0.40
N TYR A 109 0.28 14.00 -1.30
CA TYR A 109 1.01 15.26 -1.39
C TYR A 109 0.02 16.41 -1.46
N ASP A 110 0.12 17.38 -0.54
CA ASP A 110 -0.76 18.56 -0.50
C ASP A 110 -2.26 18.19 -0.55
N GLY A 111 -2.64 17.15 0.21
CA GLY A 111 -4.00 16.63 0.28
C GLY A 111 -4.45 15.78 -0.92
N VAL A 112 -3.63 15.65 -1.96
CA VAL A 112 -3.93 14.85 -3.15
C VAL A 112 -3.18 13.52 -3.12
N THR A 113 -3.89 12.41 -3.32
CA THR A 113 -3.26 11.08 -3.44
C THR A 113 -2.34 11.04 -4.66
N VAL A 114 -1.09 10.58 -4.47
CA VAL A 114 -0.12 10.36 -5.55
C VAL A 114 0.11 8.88 -5.83
N PHE A 115 -0.23 8.02 -4.88
CA PHE A 115 -0.20 6.57 -5.00
C PHE A 115 -1.16 5.98 -3.96
N HIS A 116 -2.01 5.06 -4.38
CA HIS A 116 -2.90 4.30 -3.53
C HIS A 116 -2.64 2.82 -3.75
N LEU A 117 -2.54 2.05 -2.68
CA LEU A 117 -2.47 0.59 -2.73
C LEU A 117 -3.51 0.04 -1.78
N GLY A 118 -4.34 -0.88 -2.27
CA GLY A 118 -5.46 -1.47 -1.55
C GLY A 118 -5.46 -2.98 -1.64
N HIS A 119 -6.45 -3.59 -0.99
CA HIS A 119 -6.68 -5.04 -0.99
C HIS A 119 -5.42 -5.84 -0.66
N TRP A 120 -4.76 -5.47 0.44
CA TRP A 120 -3.53 -6.13 0.93
C TRP A 120 -2.41 -6.17 -0.11
N GLY A 121 -2.24 -5.07 -0.85
CA GLY A 121 -1.18 -4.92 -1.82
C GLY A 121 -1.44 -5.55 -3.17
N THR A 122 -2.65 -6.01 -3.44
CA THR A 122 -2.99 -6.69 -4.70
C THR A 122 -3.67 -5.80 -5.72
N GLU A 123 -4.03 -4.59 -5.33
CA GLU A 123 -4.56 -3.55 -6.21
C GLU A 123 -3.86 -2.22 -5.92
N PHE A 124 -3.53 -1.44 -6.95
CA PHE A 124 -3.06 -0.09 -6.73
C PHE A 124 -3.48 0.88 -7.83
N PHE A 125 -3.64 2.14 -7.43
CA PHE A 125 -4.08 3.25 -8.26
C PHE A 125 -3.02 4.34 -8.30
N VAL A 126 -2.72 4.80 -9.52
CA VAL A 126 -1.77 5.88 -9.79
C VAL A 126 -2.49 7.00 -10.54
N PRO A 127 -2.86 8.10 -9.87
CA PRO A 127 -3.45 9.25 -10.53
C PRO A 127 -2.42 9.99 -11.37
N ASN A 128 -2.85 10.54 -12.51
CA ASN A 128 -2.02 11.35 -13.40
C ASN A 128 -0.66 10.69 -13.74
N ALA A 129 -0.65 9.37 -13.91
CA ALA A 129 0.54 8.58 -14.18
C ALA A 129 1.22 9.03 -15.49
N LYS A 130 2.52 9.29 -15.40
CA LYS A 130 3.39 9.64 -16.52
C LYS A 130 3.99 8.37 -17.13
N GLU A 131 4.54 8.49 -18.32
CA GLU A 131 5.14 7.35 -19.04
C GLU A 131 6.27 6.67 -18.25
N ARG A 132 7.08 7.45 -17.51
CA ARG A 132 8.10 6.91 -16.60
C ARG A 132 7.50 6.09 -15.45
N ASP A 133 6.36 6.51 -14.93
CA ASP A 133 5.65 5.76 -13.88
C ASP A 133 5.19 4.40 -14.43
N ILE A 134 4.58 4.40 -15.63
CA ILE A 134 4.11 3.18 -16.30
C ILE A 134 5.27 2.23 -16.57
N LEU A 135 6.41 2.74 -17.08
CA LEU A 135 7.58 1.93 -17.38
C LEU A 135 8.15 1.28 -16.12
N LEU A 136 8.29 2.05 -15.03
CA LEU A 136 8.77 1.52 -13.77
C LEU A 136 7.81 0.46 -13.22
N ILE A 137 6.51 0.75 -13.17
CA ILE A 137 5.52 -0.20 -12.64
C ILE A 137 5.56 -1.52 -13.41
N LYS A 138 5.53 -1.46 -14.74
CA LYS A 138 5.57 -2.67 -15.59
C LYS A 138 6.85 -3.51 -15.42
N ASN A 139 7.95 -2.90 -14.97
CA ASN A 139 9.21 -3.61 -14.73
C ASN A 139 9.27 -4.29 -13.35
N VAL A 140 8.39 -3.92 -12.41
CA VAL A 140 8.45 -4.43 -11.03
C VAL A 140 7.29 -5.34 -10.66
N ILE A 141 6.12 -5.18 -11.31
CA ILE A 141 4.96 -6.04 -11.06
C ILE A 141 5.01 -7.34 -11.87
N PRO A 142 4.28 -8.39 -11.45
CA PRO A 142 4.13 -9.61 -12.23
C PRO A 142 3.66 -9.34 -13.68
N PRO A 143 4.23 -10.03 -14.68
CA PRO A 143 3.87 -9.82 -16.09
C PRO A 143 2.39 -10.04 -16.41
N GLU A 144 1.70 -10.89 -15.64
CA GLU A 144 0.29 -11.20 -15.84
C GLU A 144 -0.65 -10.17 -15.17
N SER A 145 -0.09 -9.12 -14.55
CA SER A 145 -0.89 -8.03 -13.97
C SER A 145 -1.73 -7.30 -15.01
N ASN A 146 -2.98 -7.02 -14.63
CA ASN A 146 -3.91 -6.28 -15.47
C ASN A 146 -3.75 -4.78 -15.25
N LEU A 147 -3.82 -4.01 -16.33
CA LEU A 147 -3.77 -2.55 -16.32
C LEU A 147 -5.04 -1.99 -16.95
N HIS A 148 -5.79 -1.20 -16.19
CA HIS A 148 -6.96 -0.49 -16.67
C HIS A 148 -6.74 1.02 -16.62
N LYS A 149 -7.30 1.71 -17.62
CA LYS A 149 -7.42 3.17 -17.59
C LYS A 149 -8.77 3.52 -16.99
N TYR A 150 -8.76 4.50 -16.10
CA TYR A 150 -9.97 5.13 -15.58
C TYR A 150 -10.33 6.37 -16.39
#